data_AF-A0A3P8PTF1-F1
#
_entry.id   AF-A0A3P8PTF1-F1
#
_cell.length_a   1.000
_cell.length_b   1.000
_cell.length_c   1.000
_cell.angle_alpha   90.00
_cell.angle_beta   90.00
_cell.angle_gamma   90.00
#
_symmetry.space_group_name_H-M   'P 1'
#
loop_
_entity.id
_entity.type
_entity.pdbx_description
1 polymer ?
#
loop_
_entity_poly.entity_id
_entity_poly.type
_entity_poly.pdbx_seq_one_letter_code
_entity_poly.pdbx_strand_id
1 'polypeptide(L)'
;MKDDLHRLKDGLLSELITPKYLQSLQTPMTRAESPQRSARHATPRSQPIRVTPSTLWQDLDEVKASGLLSSLTAREIRLQETMFELIGSEASYLRSLGVAVNHFYKSQELKQTLSQTEHHILFSKIQHVMVASEKFLTDLESRLGENVLIPQVGDVVLQHCKHFQTLYVPYVTNMMYQEALINEKLQHNRIFLYTLKKLESDPVCQRKTLKSFLVLPFQRITRIKLLLESILKLSEPDSDSVSNLKKAIDAIHEIVTECDKGVRKMKQIEELVCLEMLLDFGKVKSVPMVTSKRFLVHHGALKQLTKESAYNLRMSFVGVYLHLFNDLLIVSMKKDERFKVMDHAQFPEHVSVQPVKTEVLGLPSYSFLLHLSKTQTGHPTAMIIATDTRSEKEAWMKALSSRH
;
A
#
# COMPACT_ATOMS: atom_id res chain seq x y z
N MET A 1 19.64 -1.30 -24.33
CA MET A 1 19.31 -2.46 -23.44
C MET A 1 18.98 -2.07 -22.00
N LYS A 2 19.84 -1.39 -21.23
CA LYS A 2 19.42 -0.80 -19.93
C LYS A 2 18.50 0.42 -20.11
N ASP A 3 18.79 1.25 -21.11
CA ASP A 3 17.99 2.45 -21.41
C ASP A 3 16.58 2.12 -21.94
N ASP A 4 16.41 0.97 -22.59
CA ASP A 4 15.10 0.53 -23.10
C ASP A 4 14.21 -0.03 -21.98
N LEU A 5 14.81 -0.69 -20.98
CA LEU A 5 14.11 -1.17 -19.79
C LEU A 5 13.73 -0.01 -18.84
N HIS A 6 14.56 1.03 -18.78
CA HIS A 6 14.21 2.29 -18.09
C HIS A 6 13.10 3.03 -18.84
N ARG A 7 13.18 3.16 -20.17
CA ARG A 7 12.12 3.77 -20.99
C ARG A 7 10.78 3.04 -20.89
N LEU A 8 10.78 1.71 -20.79
CA LEU A 8 9.56 0.94 -20.56
C LEU A 8 8.96 1.21 -19.18
N LYS A 9 9.78 1.31 -18.13
CA LYS A 9 9.33 1.68 -16.78
C LYS A 9 8.82 3.13 -16.69
N ASP A 10 9.50 4.06 -17.35
CA ASP A 10 9.13 5.48 -17.36
C ASP A 10 7.85 5.71 -18.17
N GLY A 11 7.67 4.98 -19.28
CA GLY A 11 6.43 4.98 -20.07
C GLY A 11 5.24 4.39 -19.32
N LEU A 12 5.45 3.27 -18.60
CA LEU A 12 4.45 2.61 -17.77
C LEU A 12 3.89 3.53 -16.69
N LEU A 13 4.74 4.32 -16.02
CA LEU A 13 4.28 5.31 -15.04
C LEU A 13 3.39 6.39 -15.66
N SER A 14 3.62 6.77 -16.93
CA SER A 14 2.78 7.76 -17.62
C SER A 14 1.44 7.18 -18.10
N GLU A 15 1.42 5.90 -18.51
CA GLU A 15 0.23 5.24 -19.07
C GLU A 15 -0.72 4.67 -18.01
N LEU A 16 -0.20 4.28 -16.83
CA LEU A 16 -0.98 3.93 -15.63
C LEU A 16 -1.86 5.09 -15.13
N ILE A 17 -1.63 6.30 -15.63
CA ILE A 17 -2.34 7.54 -15.29
C ILE A 17 -3.29 7.94 -16.43
N THR A 18 -4.04 6.98 -16.97
CA THR A 18 -5.11 7.30 -17.92
C THR A 18 -6.36 7.82 -17.16
N PRO A 19 -7.04 8.91 -17.59
CA PRO A 19 -8.13 9.56 -16.84
C PRO A 19 -9.34 8.68 -16.48
N LYS A 20 -9.48 7.50 -17.08
CA LYS A 20 -10.64 6.61 -16.92
C LYS A 20 -10.80 6.02 -15.50
N TYR A 21 -9.74 5.99 -14.69
CA TYR A 21 -9.82 5.46 -13.31
C TYR A 21 -10.04 6.53 -12.23
N LEU A 22 -9.99 7.83 -12.57
CA LEU A 22 -10.22 8.94 -11.62
C LEU A 22 -11.61 9.56 -11.74
N GLN A 23 -12.46 9.10 -12.67
CA GLN A 23 -13.80 9.68 -12.90
C GLN A 23 -14.88 9.25 -11.90
N SER A 24 -14.61 8.34 -10.96
CA SER A 24 -15.62 7.82 -10.02
C SER A 24 -15.71 8.55 -8.67
N LEU A 25 -15.06 9.71 -8.50
CA LEU A 25 -15.04 10.45 -7.23
C LEU A 25 -15.54 11.90 -7.29
N GLN A 26 -16.37 12.26 -8.27
CA GLN A 26 -16.98 13.59 -8.33
C GLN A 26 -18.46 13.54 -7.91
N THR A 27 -18.74 14.00 -6.69
CA THR A 27 -20.05 14.59 -6.34
C THR A 27 -19.84 16.03 -5.89
N PRO A 28 -20.64 16.98 -6.37
CA PRO A 28 -20.45 18.41 -6.09
C PRO A 28 -21.00 18.81 -4.71
N MET A 29 -20.27 19.66 -4.00
CA MET A 29 -20.74 20.30 -2.76
C MET A 29 -21.68 21.46 -3.08
N THR A 30 -22.91 21.38 -2.55
CA THR A 30 -23.90 22.46 -2.58
C THR A 30 -23.65 23.43 -1.42
N ARG A 31 -23.63 24.72 -1.75
CA ARG A 31 -23.46 25.88 -0.88
C ARG A 31 -24.73 26.11 -0.05
N ALA A 32 -24.60 26.34 1.26
CA ALA A 32 -25.70 26.83 2.11
C ALA A 32 -25.21 27.87 3.13
N GLU A 33 -26.08 28.83 3.37
CA GLU A 33 -25.87 30.16 3.95
C GLU A 33 -25.78 30.18 5.49
N SER A 34 -25.24 31.29 6.00
CA SER A 34 -25.09 31.62 7.42
C SER A 34 -26.37 32.19 8.04
N PRO A 35 -26.54 32.06 9.36
CA PRO A 35 -27.07 33.20 10.12
C PRO A 35 -26.31 33.51 11.42
N GLN A 36 -26.19 34.82 11.67
CA GLN A 36 -25.69 35.45 12.90
C GLN A 36 -26.54 35.08 14.13
N ARG A 37 -25.92 34.98 15.32
CA ARG A 37 -26.52 35.48 16.59
C ARG A 37 -25.54 35.58 17.76
N SER A 38 -25.49 36.81 18.29
CA SER A 38 -25.44 37.27 19.69
C SER A 38 -24.45 36.67 20.69
N ALA A 39 -23.57 37.55 21.17
CA ALA A 39 -22.68 37.39 22.31
C ALA A 39 -23.44 37.22 23.64
N ARG A 40 -22.97 36.29 24.49
CA ARG A 40 -23.20 36.27 25.93
C ARG A 40 -21.94 35.80 26.66
N HIS A 41 -21.71 36.43 27.81
CA HIS A 41 -20.53 36.38 28.68
C HIS A 41 -19.99 34.97 28.97
N ALA A 42 -18.66 34.80 28.83
CA ALA A 42 -17.92 33.62 29.26
C ALA A 42 -17.06 33.95 30.49
N THR A 43 -17.18 33.11 31.50
CA THR A 43 -16.25 32.94 32.63
C THR A 43 -14.87 32.47 32.13
N PRO A 44 -13.78 32.61 32.93
CA PRO A 44 -12.43 32.34 32.43
C PRO A 44 -12.29 30.86 32.09
N ARG A 45 -12.12 30.56 30.79
CA ARG A 45 -11.70 29.23 30.33
C ARG A 45 -10.28 28.99 30.83
N SER A 46 -10.06 27.84 31.48
CA SER A 46 -8.72 27.27 31.64
C SER A 46 -8.06 27.20 30.26
N GLN A 47 -6.83 27.71 30.16
CA GLN A 47 -6.08 27.61 28.91
C GLN A 47 -5.79 26.13 28.64
N PRO A 48 -5.92 25.64 27.39
CA PRO A 48 -5.56 24.26 27.07
C PRO A 48 -4.07 24.06 27.31
N ILE A 49 -3.71 23.01 28.05
CA ILE A 49 -2.32 22.58 28.28
C ILE A 49 -1.72 22.21 26.93
N ARG A 50 -0.79 23.02 26.42
CA ARG A 50 -0.12 22.77 25.14
C ARG A 50 1.11 21.89 25.36
N VAL A 51 1.15 20.74 24.68
CA VAL A 51 2.25 19.79 24.84
C VAL A 51 3.44 20.17 23.95
N THR A 52 4.60 20.37 24.56
CA THR A 52 5.88 20.54 23.86
C THR A 52 6.60 19.21 23.67
N PRO A 53 7.35 19.02 22.57
CA PRO A 53 8.20 17.84 22.40
C PRO A 53 9.22 17.79 23.54
N SER A 54 9.42 16.60 24.12
CA SER A 54 10.43 16.30 25.14
C SER A 54 10.10 16.67 26.60
N THR A 55 8.88 17.11 26.89
CA THR A 55 8.39 17.25 28.28
C THR A 55 7.87 15.90 28.79
N LEU A 56 8.17 15.55 30.03
CA LEU A 56 7.54 14.41 30.72
C LEU A 56 6.22 14.85 31.34
N TRP A 57 5.27 13.93 31.47
CA TRP A 57 3.99 14.21 32.13
C TRP A 57 4.19 14.71 33.57
N GLN A 58 5.08 14.06 34.33
CA GLN A 58 5.41 14.47 35.70
C GLN A 58 6.05 15.86 35.81
N ASP A 59 6.57 16.40 34.70
CA ASP A 59 7.21 17.71 34.68
C ASP A 59 6.24 18.87 34.50
N LEU A 60 4.97 18.59 34.17
CA LEU A 60 3.92 19.61 34.04
C LEU A 60 3.68 20.32 35.37
N ASP A 61 3.54 21.64 35.33
CA ASP A 61 3.31 22.46 36.53
C ASP A 61 2.00 22.07 37.22
N GLU A 62 0.97 21.71 36.45
CA GLU A 62 -0.31 21.23 36.95
C GLU A 62 -0.16 19.89 37.70
N VAL A 63 0.70 18.98 37.22
CA VAL A 63 0.99 17.71 37.90
C VAL A 63 1.76 17.98 39.20
N LYS A 64 2.79 18.82 39.15
CA LYS A 64 3.57 19.20 40.34
C LYS A 64 2.71 19.87 41.40
N ALA A 65 1.81 20.77 41.00
CA ALA A 65 0.90 21.47 41.90
C ALA A 65 -0.19 20.56 42.50
N SER A 66 -0.58 19.49 41.80
CA SER A 66 -1.65 18.59 42.23
C SER A 66 -1.28 17.64 43.38
N GLY A 67 0.02 17.44 43.66
CA GLY A 67 0.49 16.45 44.63
C GLY A 67 0.33 14.98 44.18
N LEU A 68 -0.11 14.72 42.95
CA LEU A 68 -0.36 13.37 42.42
C LEU A 68 0.87 12.45 42.45
N LEU A 69 2.07 13.01 42.28
CA LEU A 69 3.32 12.24 42.25
C LEU A 69 3.62 11.53 43.57
N SER A 70 3.06 12.01 44.69
CA SER A 70 3.22 11.37 45.99
C SER A 70 2.21 10.24 46.22
N SER A 71 1.09 10.22 45.49
CA SER A 71 0.04 9.20 45.63
C SER A 71 0.13 8.06 44.62
N LEU A 72 0.69 8.31 43.43
CA LEU A 72 0.76 7.33 42.36
C LEU A 72 1.95 6.38 42.52
N THR A 73 1.74 5.11 42.17
CA THR A 73 2.81 4.13 42.03
C THR A 73 3.69 4.42 40.82
N ALA A 74 4.91 3.88 40.82
CA ALA A 74 5.81 4.00 39.66
C ALA A 74 5.19 3.43 38.36
N ARG A 75 4.33 2.41 38.46
CA ARG A 75 3.59 1.84 37.32
C ARG A 75 2.57 2.83 36.77
N GLU A 76 1.81 3.48 37.63
CA GLU A 76 0.81 4.48 37.24
C GLU A 76 1.45 5.74 36.66
N ILE A 77 2.56 6.21 37.23
CA ILE A 77 3.34 7.31 36.64
C ILE A 77 3.78 6.92 35.23
N ARG A 78 4.33 5.71 35.03
CA ARG A 78 4.73 5.24 33.70
C ARG A 78 3.55 5.10 32.74
N LEU A 79 2.39 4.70 33.23
CA LEU A 79 1.16 4.65 32.44
C LEU A 79 0.76 6.06 31.96
N GLN A 80 0.78 7.06 32.85
CA GLN A 80 0.53 8.47 32.51
C GLN A 80 1.55 9.00 31.51
N GLU A 81 2.85 8.73 31.70
CA GLU A 81 3.90 9.09 30.75
C GLU A 81 3.64 8.49 29.36
N THR A 82 3.22 7.23 29.28
CA THR A 82 2.96 6.58 27.99
C THR A 82 1.71 7.15 27.30
N MET A 83 0.67 7.51 28.07
CA MET A 83 -0.50 8.20 27.52
C MET A 83 -0.15 9.62 27.05
N PHE A 84 0.65 10.35 27.83
CA PHE A 84 1.14 11.67 27.47
C PHE A 84 2.07 11.64 26.25
N GLU A 85 2.90 10.59 26.10
CA GLU A 85 3.73 10.36 24.93
C GLU A 85 2.89 10.27 23.65
N LEU A 86 1.68 9.68 23.69
CA LEU A 86 0.77 9.67 22.54
C LEU A 86 0.42 11.09 22.09
N ILE A 87 0.12 11.98 23.04
CA ILE A 87 -0.25 13.39 22.79
C ILE A 87 0.96 14.17 22.26
N GLY A 88 2.09 14.14 22.97
CA GLY A 88 3.29 14.88 22.58
C GLY A 88 3.91 14.41 21.27
N SER A 89 3.83 13.10 20.99
CA SER A 89 4.25 12.55 19.69
C SER A 89 3.28 12.90 18.57
N GLU A 90 1.97 13.06 18.83
CA GLU A 90 1.01 13.57 17.84
C GLU A 90 1.29 15.04 17.50
N ALA A 91 1.53 15.88 18.50
CA ALA A 91 1.92 17.28 18.27
C ALA A 91 3.20 17.40 17.43
N SER A 92 4.17 16.52 17.67
CA SER A 92 5.42 16.46 16.90
C SER A 92 5.22 15.95 15.48
N TYR A 93 4.34 14.98 15.30
CA TYR A 93 3.94 14.49 13.98
C TYR A 93 3.20 15.57 13.19
N LEU A 94 2.22 16.26 13.79
CA LEU A 94 1.47 17.35 13.15
C LEU A 94 2.40 18.49 12.71
N ARG A 95 3.38 18.87 13.54
CA ARG A 95 4.40 19.86 13.15
C ARG A 95 5.17 19.42 11.91
N SER A 96 5.55 18.16 11.84
CA SER A 96 6.29 17.59 10.71
C SER A 96 5.43 17.49 9.44
N LEU A 97 4.14 17.11 9.57
CA LEU A 97 3.17 17.21 8.48
C LEU A 97 2.98 18.66 8.02
N GLY A 98 3.01 19.61 8.95
CA GLY A 98 2.97 21.04 8.68
C GLY A 98 4.09 21.48 7.74
N VAL A 99 5.30 20.94 7.90
CA VAL A 99 6.41 21.18 6.95
C VAL A 99 6.08 20.54 5.59
N ALA A 100 5.66 19.28 5.57
CA ALA A 100 5.29 18.57 4.33
C ALA A 100 4.23 19.34 3.51
N VAL A 101 3.22 19.89 4.19
CA VAL A 101 2.12 20.62 3.55
C VAL A 101 2.50 22.06 3.22
N ASN A 102 2.96 22.83 4.20
CA ASN A 102 3.13 24.27 4.02
C ASN A 102 4.40 24.63 3.25
N HIS A 103 5.47 23.83 3.37
CA HIS A 103 6.74 24.09 2.69
C HIS A 103 6.83 23.40 1.34
N PHE A 104 6.45 22.12 1.25
CA PHE A 104 6.58 21.36 0.01
C PHE A 104 5.30 21.37 -0.83
N TYR A 105 4.17 20.89 -0.31
CA TYR A 105 2.92 20.80 -1.09
C TYR A 105 2.46 22.15 -1.65
N LYS A 106 2.50 23.21 -0.83
CA LYS A 106 2.06 24.56 -1.19
C LYS A 106 3.10 25.37 -1.98
N SER A 107 4.32 24.87 -2.17
CA SER A 107 5.36 25.58 -2.93
C SER A 107 4.97 25.72 -4.40
N GLN A 108 4.84 26.96 -4.86
CA GLN A 108 4.55 27.25 -6.26
C GLN A 108 5.73 26.88 -7.17
N GLU A 109 6.96 27.14 -6.72
CA GLU A 109 8.17 26.76 -7.46
C GLU A 109 8.19 25.24 -7.69
N LEU A 110 7.95 24.43 -6.65
CA LEU A 110 7.91 22.97 -6.79
C LEU A 110 6.75 22.52 -7.67
N LYS A 111 5.56 23.13 -7.48
CA LYS A 111 4.37 22.80 -8.27
C LYS A 111 4.57 23.07 -9.76
N GLN A 112 5.32 24.10 -10.15
CA GLN A 112 5.63 24.41 -11.55
C GLN A 112 6.53 23.36 -12.23
N THR A 113 7.24 22.55 -11.45
CA THR A 113 8.10 21.48 -11.98
C THR A 113 7.38 20.15 -12.21
N LEU A 114 6.08 20.09 -11.88
CA LEU A 114 5.24 18.90 -11.93
C LEU A 114 3.95 19.21 -12.70
N SER A 115 3.43 18.23 -13.42
CA SER A 115 2.05 18.28 -13.90
C SER A 115 1.06 18.23 -12.73
N GLN A 116 -0.18 18.63 -12.97
CA GLN A 116 -1.23 18.57 -11.94
C GLN A 116 -1.45 17.14 -11.42
N THR A 117 -1.30 16.13 -12.28
CA THR A 117 -1.45 14.74 -11.90
C THR A 117 -0.25 14.23 -11.11
N GLU A 118 0.97 14.59 -11.51
CA GLU A 118 2.19 14.24 -10.76
C GLU A 118 2.19 14.88 -9.37
N HIS A 119 1.74 16.13 -9.25
CA HIS A 119 1.58 16.79 -7.94
C HIS A 119 0.57 16.04 -7.06
N HIS A 120 -0.56 15.62 -7.65
CA HIS A 120 -1.55 14.81 -6.94
C HIS A 120 -1.00 13.44 -6.51
N ILE A 121 -0.22 12.77 -7.36
CA ILE A 121 0.43 11.50 -7.01
C ILE A 121 1.44 11.72 -5.89
N LEU A 122 2.35 12.69 -6.05
CA LEU A 122 3.45 12.95 -5.12
C LEU A 122 2.97 13.21 -3.69
N PHE A 123 1.90 13.99 -3.53
CA PHE A 123 1.42 14.37 -2.21
C PHE A 123 0.15 13.65 -1.77
N SER A 124 -0.55 12.96 -2.67
CA SER A 124 -1.80 12.26 -2.40
C SER A 124 -2.75 13.15 -1.56
N LYS A 125 -3.34 12.59 -0.52
CA LYS A 125 -4.23 13.29 0.42
C LYS A 125 -3.51 13.81 1.68
N ILE A 126 -2.21 14.13 1.62
CA ILE A 126 -1.44 14.54 2.82
C ILE A 126 -2.04 15.73 3.57
N GLN A 127 -2.69 16.67 2.88
CA GLN A 127 -3.39 17.79 3.53
C GLN A 127 -4.54 17.31 4.41
N HIS A 128 -5.31 16.33 3.95
CA HIS A 128 -6.40 15.75 4.74
C HIS A 128 -5.87 14.93 5.91
N VAL A 129 -4.74 14.24 5.73
CA VAL A 129 -4.05 13.55 6.84
C VAL A 129 -3.63 14.55 7.92
N MET A 130 -3.12 15.72 7.53
CA MET A 130 -2.76 16.80 8.46
C MET A 130 -3.97 17.34 9.23
N VAL A 131 -5.09 17.60 8.54
CA VAL A 131 -6.33 18.06 9.19
C VAL A 131 -6.89 17.01 10.16
N ALA A 132 -6.84 15.72 9.79
CA ALA A 132 -7.26 14.63 10.68
C ALA A 132 -6.37 14.54 11.93
N SER A 133 -5.06 14.70 11.76
CA SER A 133 -4.08 14.73 12.85
C SER A 133 -4.30 15.93 13.78
N GLU A 134 -4.60 17.11 13.23
CA GLU A 134 -4.96 18.31 14.01
C GLU A 134 -6.20 18.09 14.87
N LYS A 135 -7.25 17.50 14.29
CA LYS A 135 -8.46 17.20 15.04
C LYS A 135 -8.24 16.13 16.12
N PHE A 136 -7.48 15.08 15.81
CA PHE A 136 -7.11 14.06 16.78
C PHE A 136 -6.30 14.62 17.94
N LEU A 137 -5.29 15.45 17.66
CA LEU A 137 -4.51 16.15 18.68
C LEU A 137 -5.40 17.03 19.56
N THR A 138 -6.32 17.79 18.95
CA THR A 138 -7.24 18.66 19.69
C THR A 138 -8.08 17.87 20.69
N ASP A 139 -8.58 16.69 20.31
CA ASP A 139 -9.39 15.85 21.20
C ASP A 139 -8.54 15.21 22.32
N LEU A 140 -7.28 14.85 22.03
CA LEU A 140 -6.32 14.39 23.04
C LEU A 140 -5.94 15.50 24.03
N GLU A 141 -5.67 16.72 23.56
CA GLU A 141 -5.36 17.88 24.41
C GLU A 141 -6.58 18.29 25.25
N SER A 142 -7.80 18.17 24.70
CA SER A 142 -9.03 18.38 25.48
C SER A 142 -9.12 17.41 26.65
N ARG A 143 -8.80 16.12 26.45
CA ARG A 143 -8.76 15.12 27.51
C ARG A 143 -7.77 15.48 28.62
N LEU A 144 -6.58 15.95 28.25
CA LEU A 144 -5.57 16.39 29.21
C LEU A 144 -5.99 17.68 29.95
N GLY A 145 -6.69 18.59 29.27
CA GLY A 145 -7.17 19.83 29.86
C GLY A 145 -8.36 19.66 30.82
N GLU A 146 -9.17 18.60 30.63
CA GLU A 146 -10.24 18.22 31.56
C GLU A 146 -9.69 17.68 32.89
N ASN A 147 -8.64 16.86 32.82
CA ASN A 147 -7.94 16.33 33.99
C ASN A 147 -6.49 16.01 33.64
N VAL A 148 -5.56 16.57 34.42
CA VAL A 148 -4.13 16.30 34.25
C VAL A 148 -3.79 14.82 34.47
N LEU A 149 -4.58 14.11 35.30
CA LEU A 149 -4.55 12.66 35.39
C LEU A 149 -5.40 12.07 34.25
N ILE A 150 -4.74 11.56 33.21
CA ILE A 150 -5.40 11.05 32.01
C ILE A 150 -6.09 9.72 32.34
N PRO A 151 -7.42 9.61 32.22
CA PRO A 151 -8.13 8.38 32.60
C PRO A 151 -7.98 7.26 31.56
N GLN A 152 -8.00 7.61 30.28
CA GLN A 152 -7.80 6.71 29.14
C GLN A 152 -7.61 7.52 27.85
N VAL A 153 -7.09 6.86 26.81
CA VAL A 153 -6.96 7.42 25.45
C VAL A 153 -7.56 6.53 24.36
N GLY A 154 -7.90 5.27 24.70
CA GLY A 154 -8.41 4.30 23.71
C GLY A 154 -9.74 4.70 23.09
N ASP A 155 -10.62 5.33 23.87
CA ASP A 155 -11.90 5.87 23.42
C ASP A 155 -11.71 7.00 22.39
N VAL A 156 -10.78 7.91 22.63
CA VAL A 156 -10.44 8.98 21.69
C VAL A 156 -9.91 8.39 20.40
N VAL A 157 -8.96 7.44 20.46
CA VAL A 157 -8.44 6.79 19.24
C VAL A 157 -9.55 6.11 18.43
N LEU A 158 -10.47 5.39 19.09
CA LEU A 158 -11.60 4.74 18.43
C LEU A 158 -12.50 5.71 17.65
N GLN A 159 -12.73 6.91 18.19
CA GLN A 159 -13.53 7.94 17.51
C GLN A 159 -12.88 8.36 16.18
N HIS A 160 -11.55 8.29 16.08
CA HIS A 160 -10.79 8.70 14.91
C HIS A 160 -10.48 7.58 13.90
N CYS A 161 -10.53 6.31 14.33
CA CYS A 161 -10.14 5.16 13.50
C CYS A 161 -10.83 5.12 12.13
N LYS A 162 -12.15 5.34 12.06
CA LYS A 162 -12.88 5.34 10.78
C LYS A 162 -12.35 6.41 9.82
N HIS A 163 -12.04 7.60 10.34
CA HIS A 163 -11.49 8.67 9.51
C HIS A 163 -10.05 8.36 9.09
N PHE A 164 -9.23 7.83 10.01
CA PHE A 164 -7.87 7.37 9.69
C PHE A 164 -7.88 6.31 8.58
N GLN A 165 -8.77 5.32 8.64
CA GLN A 165 -8.92 4.31 7.59
C GLN A 165 -9.12 4.95 6.21
N THR A 166 -10.05 5.92 6.10
CA THR A 166 -10.37 6.59 4.82
C THR A 166 -9.23 7.44 4.24
N LEU A 167 -8.23 7.80 5.06
CA LEU A 167 -7.14 8.69 4.67
C LEU A 167 -5.80 7.97 4.54
N TYR A 168 -5.42 7.18 5.54
CA TYR A 168 -4.13 6.50 5.61
C TYR A 168 -4.06 5.34 4.61
N VAL A 169 -5.12 4.52 4.46
CA VAL A 169 -5.11 3.39 3.51
C VAL A 169 -4.81 3.84 2.07
N PRO A 170 -5.55 4.80 1.47
CA PRO A 170 -5.23 5.25 0.11
C PRO A 170 -3.90 6.01 0.03
N TYR A 171 -3.51 6.75 1.08
CA TYR A 171 -2.22 7.44 1.11
C TYR A 171 -1.05 6.44 1.05
N VAL A 172 -1.04 5.45 1.94
CA VAL A 172 0.01 4.44 2.05
C VAL A 172 0.04 3.55 0.81
N THR A 173 -1.13 3.17 0.27
CA THR A 173 -1.22 2.40 -0.98
C THR A 173 -0.52 3.13 -2.14
N ASN A 174 -0.56 4.47 -2.15
CA ASN A 174 0.05 5.29 -3.20
C ASN A 174 1.54 5.61 -2.96
N MET A 175 2.12 5.27 -1.80
CA MET A 175 3.50 5.66 -1.45
C MET A 175 4.56 5.12 -2.42
N MET A 176 4.35 3.94 -3.01
CA MET A 176 5.29 3.43 -4.01
C MET A 176 5.34 4.30 -5.27
N TYR A 177 4.20 4.84 -5.70
CA TYR A 177 4.15 5.76 -6.84
C TYR A 177 4.77 7.12 -6.49
N GLN A 178 4.61 7.59 -5.26
CA GLN A 178 5.32 8.77 -4.77
C GLN A 178 6.83 8.58 -4.87
N GLU A 179 7.34 7.44 -4.40
CA GLU A 179 8.76 7.14 -4.43
C GLU A 179 9.30 7.01 -5.87
N ALA A 180 8.58 6.28 -6.73
CA ALA A 180 8.94 6.12 -8.14
C ALA A 180 8.99 7.47 -8.86
N LEU A 181 7.96 8.32 -8.68
CA LEU A 181 7.89 9.64 -9.27
C LEU A 181 9.03 10.56 -8.79
N ILE A 182 9.35 10.55 -7.50
CA ILE A 182 10.49 11.33 -7.00
C ILE A 182 11.79 10.85 -7.66
N ASN A 183 12.00 9.54 -7.76
CA ASN A 183 13.20 8.99 -8.38
C ASN A 183 13.32 9.39 -9.86
N GLU A 184 12.23 9.27 -10.62
CA GLU A 184 12.16 9.70 -12.02
C GLU A 184 12.49 11.20 -12.14
N LYS A 185 11.81 12.06 -11.36
CA LYS A 185 12.03 13.50 -11.41
C LYS A 185 13.43 13.93 -10.99
N LEU A 186 14.03 13.26 -10.02
CA LEU A 186 15.42 13.50 -9.62
C LEU A 186 16.42 13.17 -10.74
N GLN A 187 16.13 12.17 -11.57
CA GLN A 187 17.00 11.73 -12.66
C GLN A 187 16.82 12.57 -13.93
N HIS A 188 15.58 12.91 -14.28
CA HIS A 188 15.25 13.47 -15.59
C HIS A 188 14.84 14.95 -15.58
N ASN A 189 14.46 15.52 -14.42
CA ASN A 189 14.03 16.91 -14.31
C ASN A 189 14.99 17.75 -13.45
N ARG A 190 15.93 18.43 -14.10
CA ARG A 190 16.93 19.30 -13.43
C ARG A 190 16.29 20.45 -12.64
N ILE A 191 15.17 20.99 -13.11
CA ILE A 191 14.48 22.10 -12.43
C ILE A 191 13.83 21.59 -11.13
N PHE A 192 13.19 20.41 -11.18
CA PHE A 192 12.67 19.74 -9.99
C PHE A 192 13.80 19.46 -8.99
N LEU A 193 14.91 18.87 -9.44
CA LEU A 193 16.06 18.56 -8.58
C LEU A 193 16.59 19.81 -7.86
N TYR A 194 16.83 20.90 -8.59
CA TYR A 194 17.32 22.15 -8.01
C TYR A 194 16.32 22.73 -7.01
N THR A 195 15.05 22.82 -7.39
CA THR A 195 13.98 23.38 -6.56
C THR A 195 13.81 22.56 -5.27
N LEU A 196 13.81 21.23 -5.38
CA LEU A 196 13.72 20.35 -4.23
C LEU A 196 14.93 20.53 -3.31
N LYS A 197 16.15 20.59 -3.84
CA LYS A 197 17.35 20.81 -3.02
C LYS A 197 17.35 22.15 -2.30
N LYS A 198 16.87 23.21 -2.96
CA LYS A 198 16.66 24.53 -2.35
C LYS A 198 15.67 24.42 -1.18
N LEU A 199 14.51 23.79 -1.37
CA LEU A 199 13.52 23.60 -0.32
C LEU A 199 14.04 22.74 0.85
N GLU A 200 14.76 21.65 0.57
CA GLU A 200 15.35 20.77 1.58
C GLU A 200 16.46 21.45 2.40
N SER A 201 17.10 22.49 1.87
CA SER A 201 18.12 23.26 2.59
C SER A 201 17.56 24.28 3.58
N ASP A 202 16.25 24.56 3.53
CA ASP A 202 15.59 25.48 4.44
C ASP A 202 15.66 24.97 5.89
N PRO A 203 16.00 25.83 6.88
CA PRO A 203 16.02 25.46 8.30
C PRO A 203 14.73 24.81 8.81
N VAL A 204 13.56 25.15 8.24
CA VAL A 204 12.27 24.54 8.61
C VAL A 204 12.26 23.02 8.42
N CYS A 205 13.08 22.51 7.49
CA CYS A 205 13.21 21.08 7.22
C CYS A 205 14.06 20.36 8.26
N GLN A 206 14.86 21.05 9.09
CA GLN A 206 15.74 20.43 10.09
C GLN A 206 16.61 19.30 9.51
N ARG A 207 17.17 19.54 8.31
CA ARG A 207 18.00 18.58 7.53
C ARG A 207 17.25 17.32 7.06
N LYS A 208 15.92 17.29 7.14
CA LYS A 208 15.07 16.22 6.60
C LYS A 208 14.78 16.45 5.13
N THR A 209 14.67 15.35 4.39
CA THR A 209 14.32 15.36 2.96
C THR A 209 12.82 15.27 2.75
N LEU A 210 12.31 15.65 1.58
CA LEU A 210 10.88 15.49 1.24
C LEU A 210 10.43 14.04 1.44
N LYS A 211 11.23 13.06 0.98
CA LYS A 211 10.94 11.63 1.16
C LYS A 211 10.72 11.25 2.63
N SER A 212 11.53 11.81 3.54
CA SER A 212 11.40 11.53 4.97
C SER A 212 10.16 12.16 5.61
N PHE A 213 9.56 13.18 5.00
CA PHE A 213 8.26 13.70 5.41
C PHE A 213 7.10 12.89 4.83
N LEU A 214 7.21 12.43 3.58
CA LEU A 214 6.15 11.67 2.91
C LEU A 214 5.91 10.28 3.53
N VAL A 215 6.92 9.69 4.17
CA VAL A 215 6.80 8.39 4.88
C VAL A 215 6.11 8.51 6.24
N LEU A 216 5.96 9.72 6.78
CA LEU A 216 5.46 9.93 8.16
C LEU A 216 4.07 9.32 8.41
N PRO A 217 3.07 9.38 7.49
CA PRO A 217 1.77 8.79 7.76
C PRO A 217 1.81 7.28 8.02
N PHE A 218 2.62 6.53 7.24
CA PHE A 218 2.81 5.09 7.49
C PHE A 218 3.48 4.82 8.84
N GLN A 219 4.52 5.61 9.16
CA GLN A 219 5.20 5.50 10.46
C GLN A 219 4.29 5.85 11.63
N ARG A 220 3.38 6.83 11.45
CA ARG A 220 2.52 7.27 12.54
C ARG A 220 1.46 6.22 12.88
N ILE A 221 0.75 5.70 11.88
CA ILE A 221 -0.33 4.74 12.14
C ILE A 221 0.21 3.45 12.80
N THR A 222 1.41 3.02 12.43
CA THR A 222 2.10 1.90 13.08
C THR A 222 2.58 2.24 14.49
N ARG A 223 3.08 3.45 14.73
CA ARG A 223 3.51 3.92 16.06
C ARG A 223 2.36 4.04 17.05
N ILE A 224 1.17 4.48 16.62
CA ILE A 224 -0.03 4.56 17.49
C ILE A 224 -0.36 3.17 18.06
N LYS A 225 -0.31 2.11 17.24
CA LYS A 225 -0.52 0.72 17.70
C LYS A 225 0.44 0.35 18.83
N LEU A 226 1.74 0.62 18.65
CA LEU A 226 2.77 0.30 19.65
C LEU A 226 2.61 1.08 20.96
N LEU A 227 2.15 2.34 20.88
CA LEU A 227 1.84 3.14 22.06
C LEU A 227 0.65 2.56 22.81
N LEU A 228 -0.43 2.22 22.11
CA LEU A 228 -1.62 1.60 22.73
C LEU A 228 -1.30 0.24 23.36
N GLU A 229 -0.47 -0.59 22.72
CA GLU A 229 0.00 -1.86 23.29
C GLU A 229 0.83 -1.65 24.56
N SER A 230 1.67 -0.61 24.59
CA SER A 230 2.43 -0.23 25.79
C SER A 230 1.52 0.24 26.92
N ILE A 231 0.50 1.05 26.61
CA ILE A 231 -0.52 1.51 27.57
C ILE A 231 -1.30 0.30 28.12
N LEU A 232 -1.72 -0.63 27.25
CA LEU A 232 -2.45 -1.82 27.65
C LEU A 232 -1.63 -2.71 28.60
N LYS A 233 -0.32 -2.88 28.36
CA LYS A 233 0.58 -3.63 29.25
C LYS A 233 0.71 -3.01 30.64
N LEU A 234 0.60 -1.68 30.73
CA LEU A 234 0.70 -0.95 31.98
C LEU A 234 -0.65 -0.80 32.69
N SER A 235 -1.78 -0.98 31.99
CA SER A 235 -3.14 -0.84 32.52
C SER A 235 -3.52 -2.00 33.46
N GLU A 236 -4.40 -1.73 34.43
CA GLU A 236 -4.93 -2.79 35.30
C GLU A 236 -5.99 -3.66 34.57
N PRO A 237 -5.95 -5.01 34.70
CA PRO A 237 -6.74 -5.92 33.87
C PRO A 237 -8.26 -5.70 33.87
N ASP A 238 -8.83 -5.27 35.01
CA ASP A 238 -10.27 -5.13 35.22
C ASP A 238 -10.76 -3.69 35.09
N SER A 239 -9.94 -2.79 34.54
CA SER A 239 -10.35 -1.40 34.30
C SER A 239 -11.23 -1.25 33.06
N ASP A 240 -12.24 -0.38 33.12
CA ASP A 240 -13.12 -0.06 31.98
C ASP A 240 -12.33 0.42 30.74
N SER A 241 -11.16 1.02 30.95
CA SER A 241 -10.24 1.48 29.91
C SER A 241 -9.66 0.35 29.05
N VAL A 242 -9.49 -0.87 29.59
CA VAL A 242 -8.88 -1.99 28.87
C VAL A 242 -9.74 -2.42 27.67
N SER A 243 -11.06 -2.38 27.81
CA SER A 243 -11.99 -2.73 26.72
C SER A 243 -11.83 -1.79 25.53
N ASN A 244 -11.79 -0.47 25.78
CA ASN A 244 -11.58 0.53 24.74
C ASN A 244 -10.18 0.45 24.14
N LEU A 245 -9.14 0.20 24.94
CA LEU A 245 -7.78 0.03 24.44
C LEU A 245 -7.64 -1.16 23.50
N LYS A 246 -8.20 -2.33 23.86
CA LYS A 246 -8.17 -3.51 22.97
C LYS A 246 -8.86 -3.24 21.64
N LYS A 247 -10.08 -2.68 21.68
CA LYS A 247 -10.81 -2.29 20.48
C LYS A 247 -10.02 -1.27 19.63
N ALA A 248 -9.36 -0.30 20.26
CA ALA A 248 -8.54 0.69 19.55
C ALA A 248 -7.33 0.04 18.86
N ILE A 249 -6.65 -0.88 19.55
CA ILE A 249 -5.52 -1.64 18.99
C ILE A 249 -5.97 -2.45 17.77
N ASP A 250 -7.09 -3.17 17.89
CA ASP A 250 -7.64 -3.98 16.81
C ASP A 250 -8.03 -3.11 15.60
N ALA A 251 -8.68 -1.97 15.83
CA ALA A 251 -9.06 -1.04 14.77
C ALA A 251 -7.85 -0.43 14.05
N ILE A 252 -6.81 -0.03 14.78
CA ILE A 252 -5.57 0.46 14.17
C ILE A 252 -4.84 -0.67 13.43
N HIS A 253 -4.85 -1.89 13.98
CA HIS A 253 -4.25 -3.05 13.33
C HIS A 253 -4.94 -3.39 12.00
N GLU A 254 -6.27 -3.28 11.95
CA GLU A 254 -7.04 -3.45 10.72
C GLU A 254 -6.61 -2.45 9.65
N ILE A 255 -6.47 -1.16 10.01
CA ILE A 255 -6.01 -0.11 9.08
C ILE A 255 -4.61 -0.44 8.52
N VAL A 256 -3.66 -0.85 9.38
CA VAL A 256 -2.31 -1.24 8.93
C VAL A 256 -2.38 -2.44 7.98
N THR A 257 -3.20 -3.44 8.31
CA THR A 257 -3.40 -4.64 7.49
C THR A 257 -4.03 -4.29 6.13
N GLU A 258 -4.97 -3.35 6.09
CA GLU A 258 -5.57 -2.85 4.86
C GLU A 258 -4.58 -2.07 4.01
N CYS A 259 -3.68 -1.28 4.62
CA CYS A 259 -2.57 -0.64 3.90
C CYS A 259 -1.72 -1.69 3.18
N ASP A 260 -1.32 -2.76 3.87
CA ASP A 260 -0.51 -3.84 3.29
C ASP A 260 -1.25 -4.61 2.19
N LYS A 261 -2.56 -4.84 2.36
CA LYS A 261 -3.42 -5.43 1.33
C LYS A 261 -3.52 -4.52 0.10
N GLY A 262 -3.69 -3.21 0.31
CA GLY A 262 -3.74 -2.20 -0.74
C GLY A 262 -2.47 -2.18 -1.57
N VAL A 263 -1.30 -2.10 -0.92
CA VAL A 263 0.01 -2.13 -1.59
C VAL A 263 0.20 -3.42 -2.39
N ARG A 264 -0.13 -4.59 -1.82
CA ARG A 264 -0.06 -5.87 -2.56
C ARG A 264 -0.97 -5.90 -3.77
N LYS A 265 -2.23 -5.50 -3.61
CA LYS A 265 -3.21 -5.46 -4.69
C LYS A 265 -2.76 -4.53 -5.80
N MET A 266 -2.18 -3.38 -5.45
CA MET A 266 -1.68 -2.42 -6.41
C MET A 266 -0.52 -2.98 -7.24
N LYS A 267 0.44 -3.67 -6.62
CA LYS A 267 1.51 -4.40 -7.32
C LYS A 267 0.98 -5.45 -8.29
N GLN A 268 -0.04 -6.21 -7.86
CA GLN A 268 -0.69 -7.19 -8.72
C GLN A 268 -1.35 -6.52 -9.93
N ILE A 269 -2.05 -5.40 -9.74
CA ILE A 269 -2.67 -4.66 -10.84
C ILE A 269 -1.61 -4.12 -11.81
N GLU A 270 -0.52 -3.54 -11.29
CA GLU A 270 0.59 -3.05 -12.11
C GLU A 270 1.19 -4.17 -12.97
N GLU A 271 1.42 -5.35 -12.39
CA GLU A 271 1.90 -6.54 -13.11
C GLU A 271 0.94 -6.95 -14.23
N LEU A 272 -0.37 -6.92 -13.98
CA LEU A 272 -1.38 -7.21 -15.00
C LEU A 272 -1.40 -6.19 -16.14
N VAL A 273 -1.28 -4.90 -15.83
CA VAL A 273 -1.19 -3.83 -16.86
C VAL A 273 0.05 -4.03 -17.71
N CYS A 274 1.20 -4.30 -17.09
CA CYS A 274 2.44 -4.58 -17.82
C CYS A 274 2.26 -5.78 -18.75
N LEU A 275 1.68 -6.88 -18.26
CA LEU A 275 1.42 -8.07 -19.06
C LEU A 275 0.45 -7.80 -20.22
N GLU A 276 -0.59 -6.99 -20.01
CA GLU A 276 -1.55 -6.64 -21.07
C GLU A 276 -0.88 -5.97 -22.26
N MET A 277 0.11 -5.11 -22.03
CA MET A 277 0.87 -4.44 -23.09
C MET A 277 1.82 -5.39 -23.86
N LEU A 278 2.28 -6.45 -23.18
CA LEU A 278 3.23 -7.42 -23.73
C LEU A 278 2.53 -8.59 -24.44
N LEU A 279 1.28 -8.89 -24.10
CA LEU A 279 0.50 -9.96 -24.70
C LEU A 279 -0.02 -9.56 -26.10
N ASP A 280 0.27 -10.39 -27.09
CA ASP A 280 -0.28 -10.29 -28.44
C ASP A 280 -1.22 -11.47 -28.69
N PHE A 281 -2.52 -11.20 -28.69
CA PHE A 281 -3.55 -12.21 -28.93
C PHE A 281 -3.65 -12.63 -30.39
N GLY A 282 -3.16 -11.85 -31.36
CA GLY A 282 -3.26 -12.17 -32.78
C GLY A 282 -4.66 -12.61 -33.20
N LYS A 283 -4.81 -13.89 -33.60
CA LYS A 283 -6.10 -14.50 -34.00
C LYS A 283 -6.88 -15.14 -32.84
N VAL A 284 -6.24 -15.30 -31.68
CA VAL A 284 -6.87 -15.85 -30.47
C VAL A 284 -7.80 -14.79 -29.88
N LYS A 285 -8.96 -15.19 -29.36
CA LYS A 285 -9.87 -14.25 -28.71
C LYS A 285 -9.20 -13.59 -27.50
N SER A 286 -9.14 -12.25 -27.52
CA SER A 286 -8.60 -11.46 -26.41
C SER A 286 -9.44 -11.62 -25.13
N VAL A 287 -8.75 -11.52 -23.99
CA VAL A 287 -9.33 -11.59 -22.65
C VAL A 287 -8.87 -10.34 -21.89
N PRO A 288 -9.76 -9.65 -21.16
CA PRO A 288 -9.36 -8.47 -20.38
C PRO A 288 -8.40 -8.89 -19.27
N MET A 289 -7.18 -8.34 -19.22
CA MET A 289 -6.18 -8.73 -18.22
C MET A 289 -6.47 -8.07 -16.87
N VAL A 290 -6.76 -6.78 -16.88
CA VAL A 290 -7.02 -6.02 -15.65
C VAL A 290 -8.48 -6.21 -15.23
N THR A 291 -8.70 -7.02 -14.20
CA THR A 291 -10.01 -7.18 -13.56
C THR A 291 -9.88 -7.03 -12.04
N SER A 292 -10.99 -6.80 -11.35
CA SER A 292 -10.97 -6.53 -9.90
C SER A 292 -10.52 -7.72 -9.03
N LYS A 293 -10.55 -8.94 -9.57
CA LYS A 293 -10.30 -10.21 -8.85
C LYS A 293 -9.14 -11.03 -9.41
N ARG A 294 -8.60 -10.67 -10.58
CA ARG A 294 -7.50 -11.42 -11.20
C ARG A 294 -6.16 -11.03 -10.58
N PHE A 295 -5.28 -12.01 -10.41
CA PHE A 295 -3.87 -11.79 -10.11
C PHE A 295 -3.03 -12.92 -10.70
N LEU A 296 -1.76 -12.63 -11.02
CA LEU A 296 -0.83 -13.63 -11.51
C LEU A 296 -0.37 -14.51 -10.34
N VAL A 297 -0.48 -15.83 -10.53
CA VAL A 297 -0.08 -16.85 -9.54
C VAL A 297 1.32 -17.35 -9.83
N HIS A 298 1.61 -17.67 -11.10
CA HIS A 298 2.91 -18.19 -11.53
C HIS A 298 3.11 -17.94 -13.02
N HIS A 299 4.34 -17.74 -13.46
CA HIS A 299 4.65 -17.61 -14.88
C HIS A 299 6.08 -18.07 -15.19
N GLY A 300 6.36 -18.46 -16.43
CA GLY A 300 7.70 -18.91 -16.79
C GLY A 300 7.82 -19.60 -18.14
N ALA A 301 9.07 -19.68 -18.61
CA ALA A 301 9.44 -20.37 -19.83
C ALA A 301 9.57 -21.88 -19.58
N LEU A 302 9.09 -22.67 -20.53
CA LEU A 302 8.95 -24.11 -20.48
C LEU A 302 9.19 -24.69 -21.88
N LYS A 303 9.32 -26.02 -21.98
CA LYS A 303 9.49 -26.73 -23.26
C LYS A 303 8.29 -27.62 -23.52
N GLN A 304 7.61 -27.43 -24.65
CA GLN A 304 6.54 -28.31 -25.09
C GLN A 304 7.11 -29.32 -26.06
N LEU A 305 6.82 -30.61 -25.83
CA LEU A 305 7.14 -31.66 -26.78
C LEU A 305 6.25 -31.53 -28.03
N THR A 306 6.89 -31.51 -29.20
CA THR A 306 6.22 -31.54 -30.50
C THR A 306 6.69 -32.76 -31.30
N LYS A 307 5.78 -33.31 -32.12
CA LYS A 307 6.13 -34.32 -33.11
C LYS A 307 6.51 -33.61 -34.41
N GLU A 308 7.69 -33.89 -34.95
CA GLU A 308 7.97 -33.58 -36.36
C GLU A 308 7.14 -34.48 -37.28
N SER A 309 6.88 -33.98 -38.49
CA SER A 309 6.04 -34.61 -39.53
C SER A 309 6.45 -36.06 -39.84
N ALA A 310 5.47 -36.82 -40.37
CA ALA A 310 5.33 -38.27 -40.57
C ALA A 310 6.52 -39.12 -41.10
N TYR A 311 7.70 -38.56 -41.32
CA TYR A 311 8.83 -39.20 -41.99
C TYR A 311 10.04 -39.43 -41.06
N ASN A 312 10.10 -38.77 -39.89
CA ASN A 312 11.16 -38.96 -38.88
C ASN A 312 10.55 -38.95 -37.47
N LEU A 313 10.70 -40.04 -36.72
CA LEU A 313 10.23 -40.20 -35.33
C LEU A 313 11.09 -39.42 -34.30
N ARG A 314 11.75 -38.32 -34.71
CA ARG A 314 12.56 -37.51 -33.78
C ARG A 314 11.65 -36.60 -32.96
N MET A 315 11.79 -36.70 -31.65
CA MET A 315 11.15 -35.79 -30.70
C MET A 315 11.81 -34.42 -30.79
N SER A 316 11.01 -33.38 -31.00
CA SER A 316 11.47 -31.98 -30.96
C SER A 316 10.77 -31.23 -29.83
N PHE A 317 11.38 -30.14 -29.39
CA PHE A 317 10.82 -29.28 -28.34
C PHE A 317 10.68 -27.86 -28.86
N VAL A 318 9.55 -27.24 -28.57
CA VAL A 318 9.29 -25.83 -28.85
C VAL A 318 9.21 -25.08 -27.52
N GLY A 319 9.80 -23.89 -27.48
CA GLY A 319 9.70 -23.00 -26.33
C GLY A 319 8.28 -22.49 -26.17
N VAL A 320 7.73 -22.68 -24.97
CA VAL A 320 6.40 -22.21 -24.54
C VAL A 320 6.58 -21.36 -23.29
N TYR A 321 5.68 -20.41 -23.08
CA TYR A 321 5.60 -19.61 -21.88
C TYR A 321 4.20 -19.72 -21.30
N LEU A 322 4.11 -20.03 -20.00
CA LEU A 322 2.83 -20.12 -19.31
C LEU A 322 2.64 -18.90 -18.42
N HIS A 323 1.44 -18.34 -18.44
CA HIS A 323 0.98 -17.33 -17.47
C HIS A 323 -0.24 -17.90 -16.74
N LEU A 324 -0.05 -18.31 -15.50
CA LEU A 324 -1.11 -18.84 -14.64
C LEU A 324 -1.62 -17.71 -13.75
N PHE A 325 -2.89 -17.39 -13.93
CA PHE A 325 -3.68 -16.52 -13.06
C PHE A 325 -4.57 -17.37 -12.16
N ASN A 326 -5.20 -16.75 -11.16
CA ASN A 326 -6.14 -17.44 -10.28
C ASN A 326 -7.42 -17.92 -10.99
N ASP A 327 -7.76 -17.35 -12.15
CA ASP A 327 -8.97 -17.67 -12.93
C ASP A 327 -8.70 -18.08 -14.39
N LEU A 328 -7.44 -18.03 -14.85
CA LEU A 328 -7.07 -18.18 -16.25
C LEU A 328 -5.68 -18.79 -16.40
N LEU A 329 -5.49 -19.65 -17.40
CA LEU A 329 -4.17 -20.06 -17.88
C LEU A 329 -3.99 -19.58 -19.32
N ILE A 330 -2.92 -18.82 -19.59
CA ILE A 330 -2.53 -18.41 -20.94
C ILE A 330 -1.27 -19.17 -21.35
N VAL A 331 -1.32 -19.76 -22.54
CA VAL A 331 -0.19 -20.41 -23.21
C VAL A 331 0.29 -19.47 -24.32
N SER A 332 1.55 -19.07 -24.27
CA SER A 332 2.14 -18.14 -25.23
C SER A 332 3.50 -18.61 -25.73
N MET A 333 3.97 -18.02 -26.83
CA MET A 333 5.36 -18.08 -27.26
C MET A 333 6.01 -16.73 -26.99
N LYS A 334 7.11 -16.72 -26.25
CA LYS A 334 7.93 -15.52 -26.08
C LYS A 334 8.71 -15.26 -27.37
N LYS A 335 8.48 -14.09 -27.98
CA LYS A 335 9.25 -13.59 -29.13
C LYS A 335 9.73 -12.18 -28.77
N ASP A 336 11.05 -12.03 -28.64
CA ASP A 336 11.67 -10.82 -28.09
C ASP A 336 11.08 -10.51 -26.69
N GLU A 337 10.56 -9.30 -26.48
CA GLU A 337 9.88 -8.91 -25.24
C GLU A 337 8.35 -9.12 -25.25
N ARG A 338 7.78 -9.66 -26.33
CA ARG A 338 6.33 -9.88 -26.45
C ARG A 338 5.95 -11.35 -26.32
N PHE A 339 4.72 -11.58 -25.87
CA PHE A 339 4.15 -12.92 -25.69
C PHE A 339 3.04 -13.13 -26.71
N LYS A 340 3.32 -13.89 -27.76
CA LYS A 340 2.31 -14.26 -28.75
C LYS A 340 1.44 -15.37 -28.17
N VAL A 341 0.19 -15.06 -27.87
CA VAL A 341 -0.76 -16.02 -27.30
C VAL A 341 -1.06 -17.10 -28.32
N MET A 342 -0.93 -18.36 -27.89
CA MET A 342 -1.30 -19.54 -28.65
C MET A 342 -2.70 -20.00 -28.29
N ASP A 343 -2.99 -20.06 -26.99
CA ASP A 343 -4.28 -20.50 -26.47
C ASP A 343 -4.47 -20.05 -25.02
N HIS A 344 -5.69 -20.18 -24.51
CA HIS A 344 -6.01 -19.99 -23.10
C HIS A 344 -7.19 -20.85 -22.64
N ALA A 345 -7.27 -21.10 -21.34
CA ALA A 345 -8.33 -21.86 -20.71
C ALA A 345 -8.67 -21.29 -19.33
N GLN A 346 -9.94 -21.38 -18.93
CA GLN A 346 -10.38 -20.97 -17.59
C GLN A 346 -9.77 -21.90 -16.54
N PHE A 347 -9.20 -21.31 -15.49
CA PHE A 347 -8.61 -22.01 -14.37
C PHE A 347 -9.49 -21.86 -13.13
N PRO A 348 -9.63 -22.87 -12.27
CA PRO A 348 -9.14 -24.25 -12.41
C PRO A 348 -10.07 -25.17 -13.24
N GLU A 349 -11.22 -24.66 -13.71
CA GLU A 349 -12.30 -25.50 -14.28
C GLU A 349 -11.87 -26.34 -15.49
N HIS A 350 -11.04 -25.78 -16.37
CA HIS A 350 -10.66 -26.43 -17.63
C HIS A 350 -9.18 -26.80 -17.72
N VAL A 351 -8.45 -26.76 -16.60
CA VAL A 351 -7.01 -27.04 -16.55
C VAL A 351 -6.74 -28.16 -15.57
N SER A 352 -6.03 -29.20 -16.00
CA SER A 352 -5.56 -30.28 -15.14
C SER A 352 -4.14 -30.70 -15.48
N VAL A 353 -3.42 -31.23 -14.48
CA VAL A 353 -2.04 -31.71 -14.63
C VAL A 353 -1.89 -33.13 -14.13
N GLN A 354 -1.05 -33.91 -14.79
CA GLN A 354 -0.75 -35.29 -14.42
C GLN A 354 0.75 -35.60 -14.55
N PRO A 355 1.33 -36.39 -13.64
CA PRO A 355 2.68 -36.89 -13.82
C PRO A 355 2.71 -37.89 -14.98
N VAL A 356 3.83 -37.90 -15.73
CA VAL A 356 4.04 -38.80 -16.86
C VAL A 356 5.17 -39.77 -16.52
N LYS A 357 5.04 -41.04 -16.95
CA LYS A 357 6.10 -42.05 -16.85
C LYS A 357 7.16 -41.78 -17.92
N THR A 358 8.16 -40.97 -17.59
CA THR A 358 9.13 -40.44 -18.56
C THR A 358 10.03 -41.51 -19.15
N GLU A 359 10.49 -42.47 -18.34
CA GLU A 359 11.41 -43.56 -18.75
C GLU A 359 10.80 -44.46 -19.81
N VAL A 360 9.53 -44.86 -19.63
CA VAL A 360 8.81 -45.74 -20.57
C VAL A 360 8.55 -45.04 -21.91
N LEU A 361 8.48 -43.71 -21.91
CA LEU A 361 8.13 -42.90 -23.08
C LEU A 361 9.34 -42.22 -23.73
N GLY A 362 10.56 -42.44 -23.23
CA GLY A 362 11.76 -41.77 -23.72
C GLY A 362 11.73 -40.24 -23.54
N LEU A 363 10.95 -39.74 -22.57
CA LEU A 363 10.78 -38.30 -22.33
C LEU A 363 11.82 -37.76 -21.34
N PRO A 364 12.09 -36.45 -21.33
CA PRO A 364 12.92 -35.82 -20.31
C PRO A 364 12.38 -36.12 -18.90
N SER A 365 13.28 -36.40 -17.95
CA SER A 365 12.95 -36.84 -16.58
C SER A 365 11.99 -35.91 -15.84
N TYR A 366 12.00 -34.61 -16.19
CA TYR A 366 11.17 -33.59 -15.55
C TYR A 366 10.02 -33.15 -16.46
N SER A 367 9.28 -34.12 -17.00
CA SER A 367 8.08 -33.87 -17.80
C SER A 367 6.77 -34.13 -17.03
N PHE A 368 5.72 -33.40 -17.39
CA PHE A 368 4.34 -33.61 -16.92
C PHE A 368 3.35 -33.34 -18.07
N LEU A 369 2.13 -33.88 -17.94
CA LEU A 369 1.05 -33.67 -18.88
C LEU A 369 0.19 -32.51 -18.40
N LEU A 370 0.03 -31.49 -19.25
CA LEU A 370 -0.92 -30.39 -19.07
C LEU A 370 -2.12 -30.64 -19.98
N HIS A 371 -3.30 -30.76 -19.40
CA HIS A 371 -4.54 -31.02 -20.12
C HIS A 371 -5.49 -29.83 -19.98
N LEU A 372 -5.92 -29.31 -21.12
CA LEU A 372 -6.92 -28.26 -21.25
C LEU A 372 -8.20 -28.92 -21.76
N SER A 373 -9.19 -29.13 -20.90
CA SER A 373 -10.43 -29.84 -21.27
C SER A 373 -11.32 -29.01 -22.18
N LYS A 374 -11.24 -27.69 -22.08
CA LYS A 374 -11.89 -26.74 -22.98
C LYS A 374 -11.01 -25.52 -23.14
N THR A 375 -10.49 -25.34 -24.34
CA THR A 375 -9.72 -24.16 -24.73
C THR A 375 -10.63 -23.08 -25.31
N GLN A 376 -10.07 -21.94 -25.69
CA GLN A 376 -10.79 -20.88 -26.39
C GLN A 376 -11.46 -21.38 -27.69
N THR A 377 -10.81 -22.32 -28.39
CA THR A 377 -11.33 -22.89 -29.64
C THR A 377 -12.41 -23.95 -29.40
N GLY A 378 -12.68 -24.32 -28.14
CA GLY A 378 -13.66 -25.33 -27.76
C GLY A 378 -13.17 -26.77 -27.87
N HIS A 379 -11.91 -26.99 -28.26
CA HIS A 379 -11.34 -28.32 -28.43
C HIS A 379 -10.42 -28.70 -27.27
N PRO A 380 -10.55 -29.92 -26.71
CA PRO A 380 -9.60 -30.42 -25.72
C PRO A 380 -8.18 -30.46 -26.29
N THR A 381 -7.20 -30.03 -25.50
CA THR A 381 -5.78 -30.03 -25.88
C THR A 381 -4.95 -30.61 -24.77
N ALA A 382 -3.98 -31.47 -25.12
CA ALA A 382 -3.03 -32.05 -24.17
C ALA A 382 -1.60 -31.75 -24.62
N MET A 383 -0.76 -31.30 -23.70
CA MET A 383 0.62 -30.93 -23.96
C MET A 383 1.54 -31.64 -22.98
N ILE A 384 2.61 -32.23 -23.48
CA ILE A 384 3.70 -32.71 -22.63
C ILE A 384 4.65 -31.54 -22.43
N ILE A 385 4.76 -31.10 -21.18
CA ILE A 385 5.61 -29.99 -20.76
C ILE A 385 6.83 -30.56 -20.06
N ALA A 386 8.01 -30.10 -20.46
CA ALA A 386 9.29 -30.41 -19.84
C ALA A 386 9.88 -29.17 -19.16
N THR A 387 10.46 -29.37 -17.98
CA THR A 387 11.21 -28.36 -17.21
C THR A 387 12.69 -28.69 -17.18
N ASP A 388 13.54 -27.73 -16.80
CA ASP A 388 14.99 -27.95 -16.72
C ASP A 388 15.37 -28.59 -15.38
N THR A 389 14.60 -28.33 -14.32
CA THR A 389 14.85 -28.89 -12.99
C THR A 389 13.64 -29.62 -12.41
N ARG A 390 13.90 -30.55 -11.49
CA ARG A 390 12.86 -31.22 -10.69
C ARG A 390 12.05 -30.21 -9.87
N SER A 391 12.71 -29.21 -9.30
CA SER A 391 12.06 -28.18 -8.47
C SER A 391 11.06 -27.35 -9.28
N GLU A 392 11.39 -26.97 -10.51
CA GLU A 392 10.46 -26.28 -11.42
C GLU A 392 9.24 -27.13 -11.75
N LYS A 393 9.43 -28.43 -12.03
CA LYS A 393 8.31 -29.35 -12.27
C LYS A 393 7.39 -29.42 -11.07
N GLU A 394 7.94 -29.58 -9.86
CA GLU A 394 7.16 -29.64 -8.62
C GLU A 394 6.41 -28.33 -8.35
N ALA A 395 7.05 -27.17 -8.58
CA ALA A 395 6.42 -25.86 -8.45
C ALA A 395 5.25 -25.67 -9.42
N TRP A 396 5.44 -25.99 -10.71
CA TRP A 396 4.39 -25.89 -11.71
C TRP A 396 3.23 -26.85 -11.45
N MET A 397 3.51 -28.12 -11.13
CA MET A 397 2.44 -29.09 -10.83
C MET A 397 1.66 -28.68 -9.58
N LYS A 398 2.32 -28.15 -8.54
CA LYS A 398 1.65 -27.62 -7.36
C LYS A 398 0.77 -26.41 -7.70
N ALA A 399 1.28 -25.45 -8.45
CA ALA A 399 0.54 -24.25 -8.82
C ALA A 399 -0.71 -24.58 -9.65
N LEU A 400 -0.58 -25.48 -10.63
CA LEU A 400 -1.64 -25.91 -11.54
C LEU A 400 -2.66 -26.89 -10.92
N SER A 401 -2.37 -27.45 -9.74
CA SER A 401 -3.30 -28.34 -9.01
C SER A 401 -4.00 -27.66 -7.82
N SER A 402 -3.56 -26.46 -7.44
CA SER A 402 -4.10 -25.72 -6.28
C SER A 402 -5.19 -24.73 -6.71
N ARG A 403 -6.21 -24.53 -5.87
CA ARG A 403 -7.15 -23.40 -6.02
C ARG A 403 -6.59 -22.18 -5.28
N HIS A 404 -6.65 -21.00 -5.91
CA HIS A 404 -6.03 -19.75 -5.43
C HIS A 404 -7.05 -18.64 -5.18
#